data_AF-A0A842VNS3-F1
#
_entry.id   AF-A0A842VNS3-F1
#
_cell.length_a   1.000
_cell.length_b   1.000
_cell.length_c   1.000
_cell.angle_alpha   90.00
_cell.angle_beta   90.00
_cell.angle_gamma   90.00
#
_symmetry.space_group_name_H-M   'P 1'
#
loop_
_entity.id
_entity.type
_entity.pdbx_description
1 polymer ?
#
loop_
_entity_poly.entity_id
_entity_poly.type
_entity_poly.pdbx_seq_one_letter_code
_entity_poly.pdbx_strand_id
1 'polypeptide(L)'
;MSKVVTIEVPQDWIEGVPEEDLTLREIFRMGIHEYKIKRAIQLYKEGVGSLGYIAEKMRFPKQDLIKEFRTRNIEPDFSEATLKAEIS
;
A
#
# COMPACT_ATOMS: atom_id res chain seq x y z
N MET A 1 -13.22 15.83 2.01
CA MET A 1 -13.30 16.01 3.47
C MET A 1 -11.90 15.81 4.05
N SER A 2 -11.46 16.67 4.96
CA SER A 2 -10.23 16.47 5.74
C SER A 2 -10.54 15.75 7.05
N LYS A 3 -9.60 14.94 7.53
CA LYS A 3 -9.66 14.29 8.85
C LYS A 3 -8.42 14.73 9.64
N VAL A 4 -8.61 15.18 10.87
CA VAL A 4 -7.51 15.46 11.80
C VAL A 4 -7.19 14.18 12.57
N VAL A 5 -5.91 13.83 12.63
CA VAL A 5 -5.40 12.68 13.37
C VAL A 5 -4.23 13.17 14.21
N THR A 6 -4.29 12.96 15.52
CA THR A 6 -3.21 13.27 16.46
C THR A 6 -2.57 11.95 16.89
N ILE A 7 -1.24 11.87 16.81
CA ILE A 7 -0.47 10.68 17.13
C ILE A 7 0.73 11.12 17.97
N GLU A 8 0.96 10.44 19.09
CA GLU A 8 2.19 10.58 19.86
C GLU A 8 3.26 9.69 19.22
N VAL A 9 4.40 10.28 18.86
CA VAL A 9 5.55 9.56 18.29
C VAL A 9 6.79 9.82 19.14
N PRO A 10 7.75 8.89 19.17
CA PRO A 10 9.06 9.13 19.76
C PRO A 10 9.73 10.38 19.17
N GLN A 11 10.33 11.22 20.03
CA GLN A 11 10.92 12.49 19.62
C GLN A 11 12.09 12.30 18.63
N ASP A 12 12.84 11.21 18.79
CA ASP A 12 13.95 10.82 17.92
C ASP A 12 13.51 10.50 16.48
N TRP A 13 12.24 10.17 16.23
CA TRP A 13 11.74 9.92 14.87
C TRP A 13 11.60 11.18 14.03
N ILE A 14 11.36 12.31 14.69
CA ILE A 14 11.13 13.62 14.05
C ILE A 14 12.34 14.53 14.18
N GLU A 15 13.40 14.08 14.86
CA GLU A 15 14.64 14.86 14.99
C GLU A 15 15.23 15.15 13.61
N GLY A 16 15.41 16.44 13.30
CA GLY A 16 15.89 16.91 12.01
C GLY A 16 14.84 16.89 10.89
N VAL A 17 13.59 16.50 11.17
CA VAL A 17 12.47 16.62 10.23
C VAL A 17 11.88 18.03 10.35
N PRO A 18 11.77 18.78 9.24
CA PRO A 18 11.10 20.07 9.26
C PRO A 18 9.63 19.96 9.69
N GLU A 19 9.21 20.80 10.62
CA GLU A 19 7.86 20.76 11.22
C GLU A 19 6.79 21.47 10.36
N GLU A 20 7.07 21.82 9.10
CA GLU A 20 6.03 22.42 8.27
C GLU A 20 4.91 21.41 7.97
N ASP A 21 3.66 21.87 8.10
CA ASP A 21 2.46 21.04 7.91
C ASP A 21 2.46 20.30 6.55
N LEU A 22 2.96 20.92 5.49
CA LEU A 22 3.11 20.28 4.19
C LEU A 22 4.13 19.13 4.20
N THR A 23 5.29 19.34 4.84
CA THR A 23 6.36 18.33 4.98
C THR A 23 5.84 17.12 5.74
N LEU A 24 5.22 17.35 6.89
CA LEU A 24 4.67 16.28 7.73
C LEU A 24 3.55 15.50 7.04
N ARG A 25 2.66 16.19 6.31
CA ARG A 25 1.61 15.53 5.52
C ARG A 25 2.19 14.68 4.39
N GLU A 26 3.25 15.13 3.75
CA GLU A 26 3.91 14.39 2.69
C GLU A 26 4.60 13.13 3.23
N ILE A 27 5.32 13.24 4.35
CA ILE A 27 5.90 12.10 5.06
C ILE A 27 4.80 11.08 5.42
N PHE A 28 3.70 11.56 5.98
CA PHE A 28 2.58 10.70 6.34
C PHE A 28 1.97 10.02 5.09
N ARG A 29 1.80 10.75 3.99
CA ARG A 29 1.30 10.21 2.71
C ARG A 29 2.21 9.10 2.18
N MET A 30 3.53 9.31 2.20
CA MET A 30 4.51 8.31 1.79
C MET A 30 4.44 7.06 2.67
N GLY A 31 4.38 7.23 4.00
CA GLY A 31 4.26 6.13 4.95
C GLY A 31 2.98 5.29 4.74
N ILE A 32 1.83 5.95 4.52
CA ILE A 32 0.57 5.26 4.22
C ILE A 32 0.65 4.49 2.90
N HIS A 33 1.28 5.06 1.88
CA HIS A 33 1.48 4.40 0.59
C HIS A 33 2.31 3.12 0.75
N GLU A 34 3.47 3.23 1.40
CA GLU A 34 4.36 2.08 1.65
C GLU A 34 3.69 1.00 2.51
N TYR A 35 2.96 1.40 3.55
CA TYR A 35 2.18 0.48 4.38
C TYR A 35 1.18 -0.33 3.55
N LYS A 36 0.42 0.33 2.66
CA LYS A 36 -0.56 -0.36 1.80
C LYS A 36 0.10 -1.39 0.90
N ILE A 37 1.25 -1.07 0.31
CA ILE A 37 2.00 -1.99 -0.55
C ILE A 37 2.49 -3.20 0.23
N LYS A 38 3.17 -2.98 1.36
CA LYS A 38 3.68 -4.07 2.22
C LYS A 38 2.54 -4.99 2.67
N ARG A 39 1.42 -4.41 3.09
CA ARG A 39 0.25 -5.18 3.52
C ARG A 39 -0.37 -5.97 2.37
N ALA A 40 -0.47 -5.39 1.18
CA ALA A 40 -0.99 -6.08 0.01
C ALA A 40 -0.10 -7.26 -0.42
N ILE A 41 1.23 -7.08 -0.38
CA ILE A 41 2.21 -8.16 -0.62
C ILE A 41 2.02 -9.29 0.39
N GLN A 42 1.88 -8.95 1.68
CA GLN A 42 1.68 -9.94 2.73
C GLN A 42 0.39 -10.75 2.49
N LEU A 43 -0.74 -10.07 2.25
CA LEU A 43 -2.02 -10.72 1.98
C LEU A 43 -1.95 -11.64 0.75
N TYR A 44 -1.21 -11.22 -0.27
CA TYR A 44 -1.02 -12.00 -1.49
C TYR A 44 -0.21 -13.28 -1.19
N LYS A 45 0.92 -13.15 -0.47
CA LYS A 45 1.76 -14.29 -0.07
C LYS A 45 1.03 -15.26 0.87
N GLU A 46 0.13 -14.76 1.70
CA GLU A 46 -0.71 -15.55 2.60
C GLU A 46 -1.90 -16.23 1.86
N GLY A 47 -2.09 -15.99 0.56
CA GLY A 47 -3.16 -16.59 -0.23
C GLY A 47 -4.56 -16.07 0.13
N VAL A 48 -4.66 -14.89 0.74
CA VAL A 48 -5.95 -14.33 1.22
C VAL A 48 -6.91 -14.00 0.07
N GLY A 49 -6.40 -13.82 -1.15
CA GLY A 49 -7.20 -13.64 -2.35
C GLY A 49 -6.38 -13.25 -3.58
N SER A 50 -7.06 -13.02 -4.69
CA SER A 50 -6.43 -12.55 -5.93
C SER A 50 -5.84 -11.15 -5.77
N LEU A 51 -4.91 -10.78 -6.64
CA LEU A 51 -4.34 -9.43 -6.64
C LEU A 51 -5.41 -8.34 -6.83
N GLY A 52 -6.42 -8.60 -7.68
CA GLY A 52 -7.55 -7.69 -7.88
C GLY A 52 -8.37 -7.50 -6.60
N TYR A 53 -8.70 -8.59 -5.92
CA TYR A 53 -9.41 -8.54 -4.63
C TYR A 53 -8.63 -7.76 -3.57
N ILE A 54 -7.31 -7.99 -3.47
CA ILE A 54 -6.45 -7.27 -2.51
C ILE A 54 -6.37 -5.78 -2.86
N ALA A 55 -6.27 -5.43 -4.14
CA ALA A 55 -6.23 -4.04 -4.60
C ALA A 55 -7.51 -3.27 -4.21
N GLU A 56 -8.67 -3.89 -4.40
CA GLU A 56 -9.97 -3.33 -3.99
C GLU A 56 -10.05 -3.16 -2.48
N LYS A 57 -9.72 -4.20 -1.71
CA LYS A 57 -9.74 -4.19 -0.23
C LYS A 57 -8.86 -3.08 0.34
N MET A 58 -7.69 -2.84 -0.27
CA MET A 58 -6.74 -1.82 0.17
C MET A 58 -7.04 -0.42 -0.37
N ARG A 59 -8.08 -0.28 -1.22
CA ARG A 59 -8.38 0.93 -2.00
C ARG A 59 -7.12 1.46 -2.66
N PHE A 60 -6.48 0.60 -3.44
CA PHE A 60 -5.22 0.88 -4.13
C PHE A 60 -5.37 0.46 -5.59
N PRO A 61 -4.97 1.28 -6.58
CA PRO A 61 -5.10 0.90 -7.98
C PRO A 61 -4.34 -0.39 -8.30
N LYS A 62 -5.00 -1.38 -8.89
CA LYS A 62 -4.39 -2.67 -9.25
C LYS A 62 -3.13 -2.49 -10.10
N GLN A 63 -3.15 -1.56 -11.06
CA GLN A 63 -2.01 -1.28 -11.94
C GLN A 63 -0.79 -0.77 -11.18
N ASP A 64 -0.99 0.08 -10.18
CA ASP A 64 0.11 0.57 -9.35
C ASP A 64 0.63 -0.55 -8.43
N LEU A 65 -0.26 -1.41 -7.94
CA LEU A 65 0.15 -2.57 -7.14
C LEU A 65 0.99 -3.57 -7.95
N ILE A 66 0.64 -3.80 -9.22
CA ILE A 66 1.43 -4.64 -10.14
C ILE A 66 2.82 -4.05 -10.34
N LYS A 67 2.94 -2.73 -10.55
CA LYS A 67 4.24 -2.06 -10.68
C LYS A 67 5.08 -2.25 -9.42
N GLU A 68 4.50 -2.03 -8.25
CA GLU A 68 5.18 -2.19 -6.96
C GLU A 68 5.64 -3.62 -6.70
N PHE A 69 4.83 -4.62 -7.07
CA PHE A 69 5.20 -6.02 -6.97
C PHE A 69 6.40 -6.35 -7.85
N ARG A 70 6.38 -5.90 -9.11
CA ARG A 70 7.48 -6.08 -10.07
C ARG A 70 8.78 -5.41 -9.59
N THR A 71 8.70 -4.17 -9.11
CA THR A 71 9.87 -3.46 -8.55
C THR A 71 10.51 -4.23 -7.38
N ARG A 72 9.73 -5.06 -6.68
CA ARG A 72 10.17 -5.86 -5.53
C ARG A 72 10.43 -7.33 -5.89
N ASN A 73 10.53 -7.65 -7.18
CA ASN A 73 10.73 -9.02 -7.70
C ASN A 73 9.68 -10.03 -7.20
N ILE A 74 8.44 -9.56 -7.02
CA ILE A 74 7.28 -10.40 -6.77
C ILE A 74 6.54 -10.49 -8.08
N GLU A 75 6.64 -11.61 -8.77
CA GLU A 75 5.81 -11.85 -9.95
C GLU A 75 4.41 -12.24 -9.48
N PRO A 76 3.37 -11.45 -9.81
CA PRO A 76 2.01 -11.88 -9.57
C PRO A 76 1.74 -13.07 -10.48
N ASP A 77 1.33 -14.17 -9.88
CA ASP A 77 0.92 -15.37 -10.57
C ASP A 77 -0.31 -15.07 -11.44
N PHE A 78 -0.09 -14.95 -12.75
CA PHE A 78 -1.16 -14.86 -13.75
C PHE A 78 -1.75 -16.26 -13.99
N SER A 79 -2.16 -16.94 -12.92
CA SER A 79 -2.79 -18.25 -13.04
C SER A 79 -4.17 -18.12 -13.71
N GLU A 80 -4.61 -19.15 -14.45
CA GLU A 80 -5.93 -19.19 -15.10
C GLU A 80 -7.11 -18.95 -14.13
N ALA A 81 -6.92 -19.22 -12.83
CA ALA A 81 -7.89 -18.92 -11.78
C ALA A 81 -8.06 -17.40 -11.56
N THR A 82 -7.00 -16.61 -11.72
CA THR A 82 -7.02 -15.15 -11.67
C THR A 82 -7.77 -14.57 -12.89
N LEU A 83 -7.62 -15.20 -14.06
CA LEU A 83 -8.36 -14.85 -15.27
C LEU A 83 -9.86 -15.09 -15.12
N LYS A 84 -10.30 -16.24 -14.59
CA LYS A 84 -11.74 -16.52 -14.41
C LYS A 84 -12.45 -15.55 -13.46
N ALA A 85 -11.75 -15.07 -12.43
CA ALA A 85 -12.28 -14.06 -11.52
C ALA A 85 -12.40 -12.65 -12.13
N GLU A 86 -11.71 -12.37 -13.25
CA GLU A 86 -11.75 -11.07 -13.95
C GLU A 86 -12.79 -11.01 -15.06
N ILE A 87 -13.43 -12.13 -15.40
CA ILE A 87 -14.38 -12.25 -16.52
C ILE A 87 -15.77 -12.74 -16.04
N SER A 88 -16.00 -12.82 -14.72
CA SER A 88 -17.32 -13.14 -14.13
C SER A 88 -17.95 -11.91 -13.50
#